data_AF-A0A0W0GFN2-F1
#
_entry.id   AF-A0A0W0GFN2-F1
#
_cell.length_a   1.000
_cell.length_b   1.000
_cell.length_c   1.000
_cell.angle_alpha   90.00
_cell.angle_beta   90.00
_cell.angle_gamma   90.00
#
_symmetry.space_group_name_H-M   'P 1'
#
loop_
_entity.id
_entity.type
_entity.pdbx_description
1 polymer ?
#
loop_
_entity_poly.entity_id
_entity_poly.type
_entity_poly.pdbx_seq_one_letter_code
_entity_poly.pdbx_strand_id
1 'polypeptide(L)'
;MSKDKKPQGSKPKPEPKPEETTIGSMVQVVSDDKEIKAVLPMLFTGEQKDTKKFLLEVQLYIMLNPKAFKNNRLKELFMLSYMQEGPGQFWKNKKMELLLAEEDPTKAPPWKEFLEEFKTSFKLLNVELDAQMKLQDLKIKEHANEYTYQF
;
A
#
# COMPACT_ATOMS: atom_id res chain seq x y z
N MET A 1 51.15 65.83 7.39
CA MET A 1 51.73 64.50 7.09
C MET A 1 51.21 63.50 8.09
N SER A 2 50.19 62.70 7.73
CA SER A 2 49.99 61.31 8.20
C SER A 2 48.78 60.73 7.48
N LYS A 3 48.93 59.47 7.08
CA LYS A 3 48.18 58.75 6.05
C LYS A 3 46.80 58.28 6.56
N ASP A 4 45.74 58.51 5.77
CA ASP A 4 44.46 57.82 5.93
C ASP A 4 44.24 56.76 4.84
N LYS A 5 43.85 55.57 5.32
CA LYS A 5 43.64 54.31 4.60
C LYS A 5 42.34 54.30 3.80
N LYS A 6 42.38 53.64 2.64
CA LYS A 6 41.24 53.14 1.83
C LYS A 6 40.98 51.65 2.19
N PRO A 7 39.93 50.94 1.68
CA PRO A 7 38.47 51.16 1.62
C PRO A 7 37.69 50.13 2.47
N GLN A 8 36.38 50.32 2.68
CA GLN A 8 35.47 49.21 3.03
C GLN A 8 34.38 49.09 1.96
N GLY A 9 34.57 48.13 1.05
CA GLY A 9 33.61 47.79 0.01
C GLY A 9 32.44 46.98 0.55
N SER A 10 31.25 47.36 0.11
CA SER A 10 29.95 46.77 0.42
C SER A 10 29.83 45.31 -0.06
N LYS A 11 29.26 44.44 0.77
CA LYS A 11 28.75 43.13 0.35
C LYS A 11 27.29 42.99 0.78
N PRO A 12 26.33 42.76 -0.12
CA PRO A 12 24.97 42.37 0.25
C PRO A 12 24.93 40.91 0.69
N LYS A 13 24.11 40.66 1.72
CA LYS A 13 23.80 39.36 2.33
C LYS A 13 22.96 38.51 1.37
N PRO A 14 23.22 37.20 1.18
CA PRO A 14 22.27 36.31 0.54
C PRO A 14 21.21 35.84 1.55
N GLU A 15 19.94 36.00 1.19
CA GLU A 15 18.77 35.42 1.88
C GLU A 15 18.73 33.89 1.70
N PRO A 16 18.22 33.13 2.70
CA PRO A 16 18.06 31.69 2.58
C PRO A 16 16.80 31.33 1.77
N LYS A 17 16.97 30.43 0.78
CA LYS A 17 15.87 29.79 0.05
C LYS A 17 15.15 28.76 0.95
N PRO A 18 13.83 28.55 0.79
CA PRO A 18 13.13 27.47 1.46
C PRO A 18 13.47 26.15 0.74
N GLU A 19 14.15 25.24 1.42
CA GLU A 19 14.26 23.85 0.95
C GLU A 19 12.94 23.15 1.23
N GLU A 20 12.29 22.68 0.16
CA GLU A 20 11.14 21.80 0.21
C GLU A 20 11.55 20.49 0.90
N THR A 21 11.04 20.29 2.12
CA THR A 21 11.21 19.06 2.87
C THR A 21 10.40 17.93 2.21
N THR A 22 11.00 17.24 1.23
CA THR A 22 10.51 15.94 0.77
C THR A 22 10.82 14.90 1.84
N ILE A 23 9.87 14.66 2.75
CA ILE A 23 9.95 13.58 3.73
C ILE A 23 9.56 12.27 3.02
N GLY A 24 10.52 11.69 2.30
CA GLY A 24 10.47 10.30 1.89
C GLY A 24 11.00 9.42 3.01
N SER A 25 10.09 8.80 3.77
CA SER A 25 10.39 7.89 4.87
C SER A 25 11.27 6.71 4.42
N MET A 26 12.44 6.53 5.05
CA MET A 26 13.31 5.37 4.86
C MET A 26 13.28 4.54 6.15
N VAL A 27 12.61 3.39 6.12
CA VAL A 27 12.73 2.38 7.18
C VAL A 27 14.02 1.60 6.90
N GLN A 28 15.10 1.89 7.62
CA GLN A 28 16.31 1.07 7.61
C GLN A 28 16.26 0.04 8.73
N VAL A 29 16.18 -1.23 8.35
CA VAL A 29 16.55 -2.35 9.23
C VAL A 29 17.90 -2.85 8.73
N VAL A 30 18.97 -2.49 9.43
CA VAL A 30 20.29 -3.08 9.20
C VAL A 30 20.37 -4.34 10.06
N SER A 31 20.40 -5.50 9.41
CA SER A 31 20.74 -6.77 10.03
C SER A 31 21.61 -7.54 9.03
N ASP A 32 22.79 -7.96 9.46
CA ASP A 32 23.80 -8.69 8.66
C ASP A 32 23.37 -10.14 8.37
N ASP A 33 22.21 -10.29 7.74
CA ASP A 33 21.72 -11.54 7.15
C ASP A 33 21.12 -11.13 5.80
N LYS A 34 21.92 -11.23 4.73
CA LYS A 34 21.58 -10.72 3.39
C LYS A 34 20.21 -11.24 2.95
N GLU A 35 19.23 -10.34 2.94
CA GLU A 35 17.95 -10.53 2.28
C GLU A 35 18.19 -10.93 0.82
N ILE A 36 17.42 -11.92 0.34
CA ILE A 36 17.47 -12.28 -1.08
C ILE A 36 16.99 -11.05 -1.84
N LYS A 37 17.84 -10.55 -2.74
CA LYS A 37 17.52 -9.43 -3.64
C LYS A 37 16.42 -9.85 -4.62
N ALA A 38 15.19 -9.88 -4.14
CA ALA A 38 13.98 -10.10 -4.90
C ALA A 38 13.43 -8.76 -5.40
N VAL A 39 12.60 -8.80 -6.43
CA VAL A 39 11.86 -7.62 -6.88
C VAL A 39 10.92 -7.18 -5.76
N LEU A 40 11.01 -5.90 -5.37
CA LEU A 40 10.12 -5.33 -4.37
C LEU A 40 8.68 -5.30 -4.91
N PRO A 41 7.67 -5.51 -4.06
CA PRO A 41 6.28 -5.39 -4.48
C PRO A 41 5.97 -4.01 -5.09
N MET A 42 5.10 -4.01 -6.09
CA MET A 42 4.47 -2.81 -6.62
C MET A 42 3.68 -2.10 -5.51
N LEU A 43 3.65 -0.76 -5.57
CA LEU A 43 2.78 0.05 -4.71
C LEU A 43 1.30 -0.22 -5.03
N PHE A 44 0.48 -0.32 -3.99
CA PHE A 44 -0.92 -0.69 -4.14
C PHE A 44 -1.85 0.46 -3.73
N THR A 45 -2.59 0.97 -4.71
CA THR A 45 -3.58 2.06 -4.56
C THR A 45 -4.95 1.59 -4.14
N GLY A 46 -5.21 0.28 -4.12
CA GLY A 46 -6.53 -0.29 -3.85
C GLY A 46 -7.34 -0.63 -5.10
N GLU A 47 -6.75 -0.54 -6.29
CA GLU A 47 -7.43 -0.91 -7.54
C GLU A 47 -7.59 -2.43 -7.70
N GLN A 48 -8.82 -2.87 -8.02
CA GLN A 48 -9.15 -4.29 -8.14
C GLN A 48 -8.28 -5.04 -9.17
N LYS A 49 -7.93 -4.39 -10.28
CA LYS A 49 -7.12 -4.98 -11.35
C LYS A 49 -5.71 -5.34 -10.88
N ASP A 50 -5.18 -4.61 -9.89
CA ASP A 50 -3.83 -4.77 -9.38
C ASP A 50 -3.77 -5.69 -8.16
N THR A 51 -4.91 -5.95 -7.51
CA THR A 51 -5.02 -6.77 -6.28
C THR A 51 -4.33 -8.13 -6.40
N LYS A 52 -4.57 -8.85 -7.51
CA LYS A 52 -3.98 -10.19 -7.72
C LYS A 52 -2.46 -10.11 -7.83
N LYS A 53 -1.97 -9.16 -8.62
CA LYS A 53 -0.54 -8.98 -8.90
C LYS A 53 0.20 -8.58 -7.62
N PHE A 54 -0.32 -7.56 -6.94
CA PHE A 54 0.22 -7.09 -5.67
C PHE A 54 0.33 -8.22 -4.64
N LEU A 55 -0.74 -9.01 -4.46
CA LEU A 55 -0.73 -10.13 -3.52
C LEU A 55 0.34 -11.17 -3.86
N LEU A 56 0.50 -11.51 -5.14
CA LEU A 56 1.52 -12.46 -5.60
C LEU A 56 2.94 -11.95 -5.33
N GLU A 57 3.23 -10.68 -5.61
CA GLU A 57 4.55 -10.09 -5.38
C GLU A 57 4.89 -10.02 -3.88
N VAL A 58 3.93 -9.66 -3.03
CA VAL A 58 4.09 -9.69 -1.57
C VAL A 58 4.37 -11.11 -1.06
N GLN A 59 3.59 -12.09 -1.50
CA GLN A 59 3.78 -13.49 -1.09
C GLN A 59 5.13 -14.05 -1.54
N LEU A 60 5.54 -13.76 -2.78
CA LEU A 60 6.83 -14.16 -3.32
C LEU A 60 7.97 -13.60 -2.47
N TYR A 61 7.93 -12.31 -2.16
CA TYR A 61 8.96 -11.65 -1.37
C TYR A 61 9.08 -12.25 0.04
N ILE A 62 7.95 -12.48 0.71
CA ILE A 62 7.93 -13.09 2.04
C ILE A 62 8.49 -14.51 1.99
N MET A 63 8.13 -15.29 0.97
CA MET A 63 8.59 -16.68 0.82
C MET A 63 10.09 -16.78 0.53
N LEU A 64 10.65 -15.80 -0.18
CA LEU A 64 12.09 -15.72 -0.45
C LEU A 64 12.89 -15.27 0.78
N ASN A 65 12.26 -14.57 1.73
CA ASN A 65 12.94 -13.97 2.88
C ASN A 65 12.41 -14.50 4.24
N PRO A 66 12.35 -15.82 4.47
CA PRO A 66 11.72 -16.38 5.68
C PRO A 66 12.41 -15.94 6.97
N LYS A 67 13.72 -15.62 6.93
CA LYS A 67 14.46 -15.08 8.07
C LYS A 67 13.99 -13.67 8.48
N ALA A 68 13.55 -12.85 7.53
CA ALA A 68 13.04 -11.51 7.78
C ALA A 68 11.59 -11.54 8.31
N PHE A 69 10.81 -12.56 7.92
CA PHE A 69 9.38 -12.67 8.24
C PHE A 69 9.06 -13.75 9.27
N LYS A 70 9.64 -13.60 10.47
CA LYS A 70 9.57 -14.60 11.56
C LYS A 70 8.18 -14.76 12.20
N ASN A 71 7.32 -13.74 12.09
CA ASN A 71 5.98 -13.76 12.65
C ASN A 71 4.98 -13.11 11.67
N ASN A 72 3.67 -13.24 11.96
CA ASN A 72 2.63 -12.70 11.10
C ASN A 72 2.61 -11.16 11.11
N ARG A 73 2.86 -10.53 12.26
CA ARG A 73 2.93 -9.07 12.39
C ARG A 73 3.92 -8.44 11.40
N LEU A 74 5.10 -9.02 11.22
CA LEU A 74 6.10 -8.54 10.26
C LEU A 74 5.61 -8.66 8.81
N LYS A 75 4.87 -9.72 8.48
CA LYS A 75 4.27 -9.91 7.15
C LYS A 75 3.19 -8.86 6.87
N GLU A 76 2.35 -8.60 7.86
CA GLU A 76 1.29 -7.60 7.79
C GLU A 76 1.87 -6.19 7.63
N LEU A 77 2.81 -5.80 8.48
CA LEU A 77 3.48 -4.50 8.40
C LEU A 77 4.18 -4.30 7.05
N PHE A 78 4.84 -5.35 6.56
CA PHE A 78 5.46 -5.31 5.24
C PHE A 78 4.44 -5.08 4.13
N MET A 79 3.36 -5.86 4.08
CA MET A 79 2.31 -5.66 3.07
C MET A 79 1.69 -4.26 3.16
N LEU A 80 1.43 -3.76 4.36
CA LEU A 80 0.90 -2.42 4.62
C LEU A 80 1.86 -1.30 4.20
N SER A 81 3.17 -1.54 4.24
CA SER A 81 4.16 -0.54 3.84
C SER A 81 4.08 -0.17 2.35
N TYR A 82 3.63 -1.10 1.50
CA TYR A 82 3.45 -0.89 0.06
C TYR A 82 2.06 -0.37 -0.33
N MET A 83 1.15 -0.20 0.63
CA MET A 83 -0.15 0.43 0.38
C MET A 83 -0.03 1.95 0.44
N GLN A 84 -0.42 2.61 -0.64
CA GLN A 84 -0.28 4.06 -0.81
C GLN A 84 -1.47 4.61 -1.57
N GLU A 85 -1.90 5.81 -1.20
CA GLU A 85 -3.01 6.54 -1.84
C GLU A 85 -4.34 5.75 -1.92
N GLY A 86 -5.39 6.45 -2.33
CA GLY A 86 -6.68 5.84 -2.67
C GLY A 86 -7.28 4.91 -1.59
N PRO A 87 -8.11 3.93 -2.01
CA PRO A 87 -8.67 2.92 -1.11
C PRO A 87 -7.63 2.10 -0.33
N GLY A 88 -6.43 1.90 -0.92
CA GLY A 88 -5.31 1.19 -0.28
C GLY A 88 -4.84 1.88 1.00
N GLN A 89 -4.69 3.21 0.98
CA GLN A 89 -4.28 3.98 2.14
C GLN A 89 -5.32 3.98 3.27
N PHE A 90 -6.61 4.08 2.94
CA PHE A 90 -7.67 3.98 3.95
C PHE A 90 -7.67 2.62 4.65
N TRP A 91 -7.55 1.54 3.88
CA TRP A 91 -7.46 0.20 4.44
C TRP A 91 -6.20 0.04 5.31
N LYS A 92 -5.07 0.57 4.85
CA LYS A 92 -3.82 0.58 5.62
C LYS A 92 -3.97 1.26 6.97
N ASN A 93 -4.54 2.47 7.01
CA ASN A 93 -4.69 3.22 8.26
C ASN A 93 -5.55 2.46 9.26
N LYS A 94 -6.68 1.90 8.81
CA LYS A 94 -7.56 1.07 9.65
C LYS A 94 -6.83 -0.15 10.22
N LYS A 95 -5.99 -0.81 9.41
CA LYS A 95 -5.21 -1.98 9.86
C LYS A 95 -4.11 -1.60 10.83
N MET A 96 -3.43 -0.47 10.59
CA MET A 96 -2.39 0.06 11.47
C MET A 96 -2.97 0.43 12.84
N GLU A 97 -4.15 1.03 12.93
CA GLU A 97 -4.81 1.31 14.21
C GLU A 97 -5.04 0.04 15.02
N LEU A 98 -5.54 -1.03 14.39
CA LEU A 98 -5.73 -2.33 15.04
C LEU A 98 -4.41 -2.96 15.47
N LEU A 99 -3.37 -2.89 14.63
CA LEU A 99 -2.05 -3.40 14.93
C LEU A 99 -1.32 -2.62 16.03
N LEU A 100 -1.62 -1.33 16.21
CA LEU A 100 -1.04 -0.49 17.26
C LEU A 100 -1.78 -0.66 18.59
N ALA A 101 -3.08 -0.93 18.55
CA ALA A 101 -3.86 -1.25 19.75
C ALA A 101 -3.45 -2.60 20.37
N GLU A 102 -2.91 -3.52 19.56
CA GLU A 102 -2.40 -4.82 20.02
C GLU A 102 -0.87 -4.79 20.17
N GLU A 103 -0.42 -4.61 21.42
CA GLU A 103 1.00 -4.57 21.74
C GLU A 103 1.66 -5.96 21.65
N ASP A 104 0.91 -7.05 21.85
CA ASP A 104 1.46 -8.41 21.81
C ASP A 104 1.54 -8.95 20.37
N PRO A 105 2.76 -9.13 19.81
CA PRO A 105 2.92 -9.65 18.45
C PRO A 105 2.44 -11.10 18.27
N THR A 106 2.21 -11.84 19.36
CA THR A 106 1.66 -13.21 19.33
C THR A 106 0.15 -13.24 19.16
N LYS A 107 -0.53 -12.11 19.40
CA LYS A 107 -1.97 -11.93 19.22
C LYS A 107 -2.35 -11.46 17.82
N ALA A 108 -1.36 -11.16 16.97
CA ALA A 108 -1.60 -10.85 15.56
C ALA A 108 -2.43 -11.98 14.91
N PRO A 109 -3.41 -11.63 14.07
CA PRO A 109 -4.24 -12.64 13.43
C PRO A 109 -3.37 -13.63 12.63
N PRO A 110 -3.83 -14.87 12.45
CA PRO A 110 -3.20 -15.77 11.50
C PRO A 110 -3.03 -15.09 10.14
N TRP A 111 -1.84 -15.16 9.55
CA TRP A 111 -1.54 -14.53 8.25
C TRP A 111 -2.59 -14.85 7.17
N LYS A 112 -3.14 -16.07 7.21
CA LYS A 112 -4.23 -16.49 6.32
C LYS A 112 -5.49 -15.63 6.47
N GLU A 113 -5.90 -15.30 7.70
CA GLU A 113 -7.09 -14.48 7.97
C GLU A 113 -6.90 -13.06 7.45
N PHE A 114 -5.72 -12.47 7.68
CA PHE A 114 -5.37 -11.16 7.13
C PHE A 114 -5.47 -11.14 5.59
N LEU A 115 -4.97 -12.20 4.93
CA LEU A 115 -5.06 -12.34 3.49
C LEU A 115 -6.50 -12.48 2.99
N GLU A 116 -7.35 -13.26 3.67
CA GLU A 116 -8.76 -13.38 3.29
C GLU A 116 -9.51 -12.06 3.46
N GLU A 117 -9.23 -11.30 4.51
CA GLU A 117 -9.80 -9.97 4.68
C GLU A 117 -9.34 -9.00 3.59
N PHE A 118 -8.05 -9.03 3.23
CA PHE A 118 -7.54 -8.25 2.10
C PHE A 118 -8.27 -8.60 0.80
N LYS A 119 -8.34 -9.89 0.46
CA LYS A 119 -9.03 -10.37 -0.76
C LYS A 119 -10.50 -9.97 -0.78
N THR A 120 -11.17 -10.01 0.38
CA THR A 120 -12.56 -9.58 0.53
C THR A 120 -12.70 -8.09 0.31
N SER A 121 -11.83 -7.28 0.95
CA SER A 121 -11.86 -5.82 0.89
C SER A 121 -11.66 -5.28 -0.54
N PHE A 122 -10.82 -5.95 -1.33
CA PHE A 122 -10.52 -5.56 -2.70
C PHE A 122 -11.14 -6.49 -3.76
N LYS A 123 -12.21 -7.21 -3.37
CA LYS A 123 -13.08 -8.01 -4.25
C LYS A 123 -12.35 -9.01 -5.15
N LEU A 124 -11.30 -9.65 -4.64
CA LEU A 124 -10.57 -10.69 -5.37
C LEU A 124 -11.35 -12.02 -5.43
N LEU A 125 -12.24 -12.27 -4.46
CA LEU A 125 -12.90 -13.57 -4.30
C LEU A 125 -14.08 -13.82 -5.26
N ASN A 126 -14.62 -12.82 -5.97
CA ASN A 126 -15.95 -12.94 -6.59
C ASN A 126 -16.05 -12.49 -8.05
N VAL A 127 -15.04 -12.74 -8.89
CA VAL A 127 -15.23 -12.52 -10.34
C VAL A 127 -16.27 -13.49 -10.91
N GLU A 128 -16.28 -14.74 -10.44
CA GLU A 128 -17.25 -15.76 -10.88
C GLU A 128 -18.66 -15.48 -10.36
N LEU A 129 -18.81 -15.13 -9.08
CA LEU A 129 -20.10 -14.78 -8.50
C LEU A 129 -20.67 -13.48 -9.11
N ASP A 130 -19.81 -12.47 -9.35
CA ASP A 130 -20.20 -11.22 -10.02
C ASP A 130 -20.59 -11.48 -11.50
N ALA A 131 -19.86 -12.36 -12.20
CA ALA A 131 -20.23 -12.77 -13.56
C ALA A 131 -21.55 -13.55 -13.58
N GLN A 132 -21.78 -14.45 -12.63
CA GLN A 132 -23.04 -15.18 -12.48
C GLN A 132 -24.21 -14.24 -12.16
N MET A 133 -24.02 -13.29 -11.25
CA MET A 133 -25.04 -12.27 -10.94
C MET A 133 -25.35 -11.40 -12.16
N LYS A 134 -24.33 -10.93 -12.89
CA LYS A 134 -24.51 -10.15 -14.13
C LYS A 134 -25.21 -10.95 -15.24
N LEU A 135 -24.93 -12.26 -15.37
CA LEU A 135 -25.64 -13.15 -16.28
C LEU A 135 -27.11 -13.32 -15.90
N GLN A 136 -27.42 -13.46 -14.61
CA GLN A 136 -28.81 -13.54 -14.14
C GLN A 136 -29.56 -12.23 -14.36
N ASP A 137 -28.95 -11.08 -14.06
CA ASP A 137 -29.53 -9.76 -14.31
C ASP A 137 -29.81 -9.50 -15.80
N LEU A 138 -28.91 -9.93 -16.69
CA LEU A 138 -29.11 -9.86 -18.14
C LEU A 138 -30.32 -10.69 -18.58
N LYS A 139 -30.43 -11.94 -18.11
CA LYS A 139 -31.55 -12.83 -18.43
C LYS A 139 -32.90 -12.28 -17.93
N ILE A 140 -32.92 -11.67 -16.75
CA ILE A 140 -34.13 -11.03 -16.18
C ILE A 140 -34.56 -9.81 -17.01
N LYS A 141 -33.61 -8.97 -17.45
CA LYS A 141 -33.91 -7.80 -18.30
C LYS A 141 -34.42 -8.18 -19.69
N GLU A 142 -33.94 -9.29 -20.26
CA GLU A 142 -34.39 -9.77 -21.56
C GLU A 142 -35.85 -10.24 -21.50
N HIS A 143 -36.25 -10.97 -20.45
CA HIS A 143 -37.63 -11.40 -20.24
C HIS A 143 -38.61 -10.26 -19.89
N ALA A 144 -38.14 -9.19 -19.25
CA ALA A 144 -39.00 -8.04 -18.91
C ALA A 144 -39.50 -7.27 -20.15
N ASN A 145 -38.81 -7.41 -21.29
CA ASN A 145 -39.15 -6.74 -22.53
C ASN A 145 -40.16 -7.52 -23.40
N GLU A 146 -40.54 -8.74 -22.99
CA GLU A 146 -41.40 -9.65 -23.75
C GLU A 146 -42.92 -9.48 -23.45
N TYR A 147 -43.32 -8.37 -22.83
CA TYR A 147 -44.74 -8.03 -22.62
C TYR A 147 -45.08 -6.63 -23.14
N THR A 148 -45.14 -6.51 -24.46
CA THR A 148 -46.00 -5.53 -25.13
C THR A 148 -46.69 -6.25 -26.29
N TYR A 149 -48.01 -6.03 -26.41
CA TYR A 149 -48.96 -6.61 -27.38
C TYR A 149 -49.67 -7.91 -26.99
N GLN A 150 -50.69 -7.76 -26.14
CA GLN A 150 -52.03 -8.30 -26.45
C GLN A 150 -53.06 -7.23 -26.06
N PHE A 151 -53.83 -6.79 -27.06
CA PHE A 151 -55.06 -6.01 -26.92
C PHE A 151 -56.17 -6.85 -26.29
#